data_AF-A0A9P6AJH6-F1
#
_entry.id   AF-A0A9P6AJH6-F1
#
_cell.length_a   1.000
_cell.length_b   1.000
_cell.length_c   1.000
_cell.angle_alpha   90.00
_cell.angle_beta   90.00
_cell.angle_gamma   90.00
#
_symmetry.space_group_name_H-M   'P 1'
#
loop_
_entity.id
_entity.type
_entity.pdbx_description
1 polymer ?
#
loop_
_entity_poly.entity_id
_entity_poly.type
_entity_poly.pdbx_seq_one_letter_code
_entity_poly.pdbx_strand_id
1 'polypeptide(L)'
;MAEASELVNWFNNHSFALHILFKEQHSMPDFHDEVLTLIRAVLTQWATHVVSFNQLLKVGLPMKLAVIKWRDDILKAADTMAATISKVNQIIKTIEDIRFWEKLRQITSHLEPLAIAINVCQGSHMRIDMVALVFGQLNQLFT
;
A
#
# COMPACT_ATOMS: atom_id res chain seq x y z
N MET A 1 -0.89 -2.38 9.79
CA MET A 1 -1.34 -1.07 9.23
C MET A 1 -0.27 0.01 9.39
N ALA A 2 0.27 0.26 10.59
CA ALA A 2 1.32 1.26 10.80
C ALA A 2 2.57 1.03 9.92
N GLU A 3 3.05 -0.20 9.85
CA GLU A 3 4.20 -0.61 9.01
C GLU A 3 3.98 -0.32 7.52
N ALA A 4 2.77 -0.59 7.00
CA ALA A 4 2.44 -0.32 5.59
C ALA A 4 2.39 1.18 5.29
N SER A 5 1.80 1.97 6.20
CA SER A 5 1.80 3.43 6.09
C SER A 5 3.21 4.02 6.20
N GLU A 6 4.05 3.46 7.07
CA GLU A 6 5.44 3.87 7.20
C GLU A 6 6.24 3.53 5.93
N LEU A 7 6.04 2.34 5.36
CA LEU A 7 6.66 1.93 4.10
C LEU A 7 6.32 2.90 2.96
N VAL A 8 5.03 3.21 2.78
CA VAL A 8 4.55 4.19 1.79
C VAL A 8 5.18 5.57 2.04
N ASN A 9 5.17 6.04 3.29
CA ASN A 9 5.74 7.32 3.66
C ASN A 9 7.25 7.36 3.43
N TRP A 10 7.97 6.26 3.68
CA TRP A 10 9.40 6.21 3.45
C TRP A 10 9.72 6.36 1.97
N PHE A 11 9.10 5.56 1.09
CA PHE A 11 9.33 5.66 -0.36
C PHE A 11 8.98 7.05 -0.90
N ASN A 12 7.85 7.63 -0.50
CA ASN A 12 7.44 8.96 -0.97
C ASN A 12 8.38 10.10 -0.53
N ASN A 13 9.20 9.90 0.50
CA ASN A 13 10.18 10.88 0.95
C ASN A 13 11.62 10.58 0.47
N HIS A 14 11.86 9.46 -0.22
CA HIS A 14 13.18 9.05 -0.71
C HIS A 14 13.15 8.93 -2.24
N SER A 15 13.47 10.03 -2.92
CA SER A 15 13.42 10.15 -4.39
C SER A 15 14.20 9.04 -5.12
N PHE A 16 15.37 8.65 -4.59
CA PHE A 16 16.17 7.57 -5.14
C PHE A 16 15.46 6.21 -5.09
N ALA A 17 14.88 5.84 -3.95
CA ALA A 17 14.15 4.58 -3.79
C ALA A 17 12.89 4.54 -4.66
N LEU A 18 12.19 5.68 -4.77
CA LEU A 18 11.03 5.84 -5.64
C LEU A 18 11.40 5.74 -7.12
N HIS A 19 12.54 6.31 -7.53
CA HIS A 19 13.05 6.16 -8.89
C HIS A 19 13.36 4.70 -9.23
N ILE A 20 14.01 3.95 -8.32
CA ILE A 20 14.26 2.51 -8.50
C ILE A 20 12.94 1.76 -8.64
N LEU A 21 11.96 2.05 -7.78
CA LEU A 21 10.65 1.41 -7.84
C LEU A 21 9.98 1.63 -9.21
N PHE A 22 10.03 2.84 -9.75
CA PHE A 22 9.48 3.14 -11.08
C PHE A 22 10.24 2.43 -12.20
N LYS A 23 11.57 2.34 -12.10
CA LYS A 23 12.40 1.59 -13.05
C LYS A 23 12.04 0.11 -13.08
N GLU A 24 11.84 -0.50 -11.92
CA GLU A 24 11.43 -1.91 -11.84
C GLU A 24 9.98 -2.12 -12.33
N GLN A 25 9.08 -1.16 -12.09
CA GLN A 25 7.74 -1.19 -12.68
C GLN A 25 7.81 -1.15 -14.21
N HIS A 26 8.53 -0.21 -14.81
CA HIS A 26 8.70 -0.15 -16.28
C HIS A 26 9.32 -1.41 -16.90
N SER A 27 10.09 -2.15 -16.12
CA SER A 27 10.70 -3.40 -16.57
C SER A 27 9.72 -4.59 -16.58
N MET A 28 8.51 -4.41 -16.05
CA MET A 28 7.48 -5.45 -15.96
C MET A 28 6.40 -5.27 -17.03
N PRO A 29 5.91 -6.36 -17.63
CA PRO A 29 4.81 -6.32 -18.61
C PRO A 29 3.53 -5.70 -18.04
N ASP A 30 3.20 -5.99 -16.77
CA ASP A 30 1.96 -5.56 -16.11
C ASP A 30 1.87 -4.03 -15.90
N PHE A 31 2.97 -3.31 -16.07
CA PHE A 31 3.09 -1.87 -15.81
C PHE A 31 3.60 -1.08 -17.04
N HIS A 32 3.55 -1.68 -18.23
CA HIS A 32 4.12 -1.10 -19.45
C HIS A 32 3.51 0.26 -19.81
N ASP A 33 2.20 0.40 -19.61
CA ASP A 33 1.45 1.61 -20.00
C ASP A 33 1.22 2.59 -18.84
N GLU A 34 1.30 2.14 -17.58
CA GLU A 34 1.02 2.98 -16.41
C GLU A 34 1.87 2.58 -15.20
N VAL A 35 2.67 3.53 -14.70
CA VAL A 35 3.41 3.37 -13.44
C VAL A 35 2.52 3.78 -12.28
N LEU A 36 2.39 2.88 -11.32
CA LEU A 36 1.63 3.09 -10.12
C LEU A 36 2.45 3.89 -9.09
N THR A 37 1.89 5.03 -8.67
CA THR A 37 2.43 5.85 -7.58
C THR A 37 1.92 5.34 -6.23
N LEU A 38 2.68 5.57 -5.15
CA LEU A 38 2.27 5.20 -3.80
C LEU A 38 1.38 6.29 -3.18
N ILE A 39 0.14 5.93 -2.87
CA ILE A 39 -0.83 6.88 -2.29
C ILE A 39 -0.65 6.92 -0.78
N ARG A 40 -0.43 8.11 -0.22
CA ARG A 40 -0.40 8.32 1.24
C ARG A 40 -1.83 8.40 1.78
N ALA A 41 -2.16 7.51 2.71
CA ALA A 41 -3.46 7.54 3.39
C ALA A 41 -3.59 8.75 4.32
N VAL A 42 -4.81 9.29 4.43
CA VAL A 42 -5.18 10.37 5.34
C VAL A 42 -5.55 9.77 6.69
N LEU A 43 -4.86 10.20 7.75
CA LEU A 43 -4.98 9.62 9.09
C LEU A 43 -6.42 9.63 9.65
N THR A 44 -7.19 10.67 9.36
CA THR A 44 -8.57 10.83 9.85
C THR A 44 -9.60 10.07 9.02
N GLN A 45 -9.24 9.58 7.83
CA GLN A 45 -10.15 8.92 6.91
C GLN A 45 -9.67 7.50 6.61
N TRP A 46 -10.08 6.57 7.46
CA TRP A 46 -9.63 5.18 7.41
C TRP A 46 -9.86 4.51 6.03
N ALA A 47 -10.91 4.87 5.28
CA ALA A 47 -11.17 4.34 3.94
C ALA A 47 -10.03 4.63 2.94
N THR A 48 -9.29 5.74 3.11
CA THR A 48 -8.12 6.05 2.27
C THR A 48 -6.97 5.08 2.51
N HIS A 49 -6.89 4.44 3.68
CA HIS A 49 -5.91 3.41 3.95
C HIS A 49 -6.16 2.16 3.10
N VAL A 50 -7.41 1.82 2.81
CA VAL A 50 -7.73 0.69 1.91
C VAL A 50 -7.18 0.95 0.51
N VAL A 51 -7.38 2.16 -0.03
CA VAL A 51 -6.84 2.55 -1.34
C VAL A 51 -5.31 2.51 -1.33
N SER A 52 -4.68 3.06 -0.29
CA SER A 52 -3.22 3.04 -0.11
C SER A 52 -2.66 1.61 -0.05
N PHE A 53 -3.31 0.72 0.70
CA PHE A 53 -2.88 -0.68 0.83
C PHE A 53 -3.12 -1.49 -0.44
N ASN A 54 -4.24 -1.28 -1.13
CA ASN A 54 -4.49 -1.89 -2.44
C ASN A 54 -3.41 -1.48 -3.45
N GLN A 55 -3.07 -0.19 -3.48
CA GLN A 55 -2.00 0.33 -4.33
C GLN A 55 -0.65 -0.29 -3.97
N LEU A 56 -0.33 -0.36 -2.67
CA LEU A 56 0.90 -0.98 -2.17
C LEU A 56 1.00 -2.47 -2.53
N LEU A 57 -0.12 -3.21 -2.44
CA LEU A 57 -0.19 -4.63 -2.83
C LEU A 57 0.09 -4.82 -4.33
N LYS A 58 -0.43 -3.95 -5.19
CA LYS A 58 -0.17 -3.99 -6.64
C LYS A 58 1.32 -3.81 -6.94
N VAL A 59 1.98 -2.85 -6.30
CA VAL A 59 3.42 -2.59 -6.52
C VAL A 59 4.34 -3.50 -5.69
N GLY A 60 3.80 -4.45 -4.94
CA GLY A 60 4.57 -5.29 -4.02
C GLY A 60 5.63 -6.16 -4.72
N LEU A 61 5.32 -6.68 -5.92
CA LEU A 61 6.30 -7.43 -6.71
C LEU A 61 7.45 -6.52 -7.24
N PRO A 62 7.18 -5.36 -7.88
CA PRO A 62 8.22 -4.38 -8.20
C PRO A 62 9.08 -3.99 -6.99
N MET A 63 8.48 -3.76 -5.83
CA MET A 63 9.22 -3.42 -4.60
C MET A 63 10.17 -4.53 -4.16
N LYS A 64 9.74 -5.80 -4.23
CA LYS A 64 10.60 -6.94 -3.90
C LYS A 64 11.78 -7.05 -4.86
N LEU A 65 11.55 -6.88 -6.17
CA LEU A 65 12.64 -6.89 -7.14
C LEU A 65 13.61 -5.73 -6.95
N ALA A 66 13.09 -4.54 -6.63
CA ALA A 66 13.90 -3.37 -6.31
C ALA A 66 14.86 -3.65 -5.15
N VAL A 67 14.35 -4.25 -4.06
CA VAL A 67 15.17 -4.63 -2.91
C VAL A 67 16.21 -5.70 -3.27
N ILE A 68 15.84 -6.71 -4.06
CA ILE A 68 16.77 -7.78 -4.45
C ILE A 68 17.91 -7.26 -5.32
N LYS A 69 17.61 -6.40 -6.31
CA LYS A 69 18.61 -5.92 -7.28
C LYS A 69 19.45 -4.74 -6.78
N TRP A 70 18.84 -3.84 -6.01
CA TRP A 70 19.43 -2.53 -5.67
C TRP A 70 19.71 -2.38 -4.17
N ARG A 71 19.75 -3.48 -3.41
CA ARG A 71 19.94 -3.47 -1.95
C ARG A 71 21.10 -2.58 -1.51
N ASP A 72 22.27 -2.80 -2.10
CA ASP A 72 23.51 -2.12 -1.72
C ASP A 72 23.47 -0.64 -2.07
N ASP A 73 22.84 -0.29 -3.19
CA ASP A 73 22.72 1.10 -3.61
C ASP A 73 21.68 1.86 -2.76
N ILE A 74 20.59 1.21 -2.35
CA ILE A 74 19.64 1.76 -1.39
C ILE A 74 20.31 1.99 -0.03
N LEU A 75 21.19 1.09 0.41
CA LEU A 75 21.95 1.25 1.65
C LEU A 75 23.01 2.34 1.56
N LYS A 76 23.68 2.49 0.41
CA LYS A 76 24.64 3.60 0.16
C LYS A 76 23.97 4.96 0.04
N ALA A 77 22.76 5.00 -0.52
CA ALA A 77 21.95 6.21 -0.63
C ALA A 77 21.38 6.65 0.73
N ALA A 78 21.36 5.78 1.73
CA ALA A 78 21.07 6.15 3.10
C ALA A 78 22.25 6.93 3.68
N ASP A 79 22.01 8.11 4.25
CA ASP A 79 23.04 8.91 4.91
C ASP A 79 23.85 8.07 5.93
N THR A 80 25.10 8.46 6.16
CA THR A 80 26.06 7.80 7.07
C THR A 80 25.62 7.75 8.54
N MET A 81 24.48 8.35 8.88
CA MET A 81 23.87 8.26 10.20
C MET A 81 23.36 6.84 10.46
N ALA A 82 23.87 6.23 11.54
CA ALA A 82 23.49 4.87 11.96
C ALA A 82 21.97 4.69 12.14
N ALA A 83 21.25 5.73 12.57
CA ALA A 83 19.80 5.72 12.71
C ALA A 83 19.09 5.56 11.35
N THR A 84 19.57 6.24 10.31
CA THR A 84 19.02 6.16 8.95
C THR A 84 19.26 4.77 8.37
N ILE A 85 20.47 4.23 8.52
CA ILE A 85 20.81 2.88 8.07
C ILE A 85 19.96 1.81 8.76
N SER A 86 19.73 1.94 10.07
CA SER A 86 18.85 1.02 10.82
C SER A 86 17.42 1.05 10.27
N LYS A 87 16.90 2.24 9.97
CA LYS A 87 15.56 2.41 9.40
C LYS A 87 15.45 1.79 8.00
N VAL A 88 16.43 2.00 7.14
CA VAL A 88 16.46 1.38 5.80
C VAL A 88 16.49 -0.14 5.90
N ASN A 89 17.26 -0.70 6.82
CA ASN A 89 17.28 -2.15 7.06
C ASN A 89 15.93 -2.68 7.56
N GLN A 90 15.21 -1.93 8.40
CA GLN A 90 13.85 -2.30 8.81
C GLN A 90 12.89 -2.31 7.61
N ILE A 91 12.94 -1.29 6.76
CA ILE A 91 12.12 -1.21 5.54
C ILE A 91 12.40 -2.40 4.61
N ILE A 92 13.67 -2.72 4.36
CA ILE A 92 14.08 -3.87 3.56
C ILE A 92 13.53 -5.17 4.14
N LYS A 93 13.67 -5.38 5.46
CA LYS A 93 13.13 -6.56 6.15
C LYS A 93 11.61 -6.67 6.01
N THR A 94 10.88 -5.55 6.11
CA THR A 94 9.42 -5.54 5.91
C THR A 94 9.03 -5.93 4.49
N ILE A 95 9.77 -5.49 3.47
CA ILE A 95 9.51 -5.86 2.07
C ILE A 95 9.81 -7.35 1.82
N GLU A 96 10.87 -7.88 2.44
CA GLU A 96 11.26 -9.30 2.33
C GLU A 96 10.32 -10.24 3.10
N ASP A 97 9.66 -9.77 4.16
CA ASP A 97 8.76 -10.58 4.96
C ASP A 97 7.48 -10.95 4.20
N ILE A 98 7.34 -12.23 3.85
CA ILE A 98 6.13 -12.74 3.19
C ILE A 98 4.88 -12.60 4.06
N ARG A 99 5.03 -12.72 5.39
CA ARG A 99 3.90 -12.64 6.33
C ARG A 99 3.33 -11.23 6.40
N PHE A 100 4.17 -10.21 6.21
CA PHE A 100 3.72 -8.82 6.09
C PHE A 100 2.73 -8.68 4.93
N TRP A 101 3.09 -9.16 3.73
CA TRP A 101 2.24 -9.08 2.54
C TRP A 101 0.96 -9.91 2.65
N GLU A 102 1.03 -11.09 3.27
CA GLU A 102 -0.14 -11.94 3.52
C GLU A 102 -1.12 -11.27 4.48
N LYS A 103 -0.63 -10.75 5.61
CA LYS A 103 -1.45 -10.00 6.57
C LYS A 103 -2.04 -8.75 5.95
N LEU A 104 -1.26 -8.02 5.15
CA LEU A 104 -1.74 -6.83 4.45
C LEU A 104 -2.88 -7.20 3.49
N ARG A 105 -2.71 -8.26 2.69
CA ARG A 105 -3.74 -8.76 1.78
C ARG A 105 -5.02 -9.16 2.53
N GLN A 106 -4.88 -9.92 3.63
CA GLN A 106 -6.01 -10.36 4.44
C GLN A 106 -6.79 -9.18 5.03
N ILE A 107 -6.09 -8.22 5.65
CA ILE A 107 -6.72 -7.03 6.23
C ILE A 107 -7.43 -6.23 5.13
N THR A 108 -6.75 -5.99 4.00
CA THR A 108 -7.33 -5.23 2.90
C THR A 108 -8.57 -5.92 2.33
N SER A 109 -8.57 -7.25 2.18
CA SER A 109 -9.75 -7.99 1.69
C SER A 109 -10.97 -7.88 2.61
N HIS A 110 -10.76 -7.76 3.92
CA HIS A 110 -11.87 -7.56 4.86
C HIS A 110 -12.35 -6.09 4.90
N LEU A 111 -11.44 -5.14 4.71
CA LEU A 111 -11.76 -3.71 4.79
C LEU A 111 -12.32 -3.14 3.48
N GLU A 112 -11.97 -3.71 2.33
CA GLU A 112 -12.42 -3.27 1.02
C GLU A 112 -13.95 -3.19 0.87
N PRO A 113 -14.73 -4.23 1.17
CA PRO A 113 -16.19 -4.15 1.06
C PRO A 113 -16.79 -3.10 2.01
N LEU A 114 -16.20 -2.91 3.19
CA LEU A 114 -16.63 -1.87 4.13
C LEU A 114 -16.31 -0.46 3.61
N ALA A 115 -15.15 -0.27 2.98
CA ALA A 115 -14.78 1.01 2.36
C ALA A 115 -15.70 1.34 1.17
N ILE A 116 -16.05 0.34 0.34
CA ILE A 116 -17.03 0.50 -0.74
C ILE A 116 -18.39 0.91 -0.17
N ALA A 117 -18.88 0.19 0.84
CA ALA A 117 -20.15 0.48 1.50
C ALA A 117 -20.21 1.91 2.05
N ILE A 118 -19.15 2.38 2.70
CA ILE A 118 -19.08 3.74 3.22
C ILE A 118 -19.06 4.76 2.09
N ASN A 119 -18.28 4.54 1.03
CA ASN A 119 -18.25 5.46 -0.10
C ASN A 119 -19.63 5.56 -0.77
N VAL A 120 -20.36 4.46 -0.90
CA VAL A 120 -21.76 4.45 -1.38
C VAL A 120 -22.67 5.23 -0.43
N CYS A 121 -22.53 4.99 0.88
CA CYS A 121 -23.29 5.71 1.90
C CYS A 121 -22.96 7.21 1.96
N GLN A 122 -21.78 7.65 1.53
CA GLN A 122 -21.44 9.07 1.49
C GLN A 122 -21.99 9.79 0.24
N GLY A 123 -22.70 9.09 -0.64
CA GLY A 123 -23.30 9.67 -1.85
C GLY A 123 -24.40 10.68 -1.55
N SER A 124 -24.45 11.78 -2.31
CA SER A 124 -25.42 12.88 -2.14
C SER A 124 -26.89 12.48 -2.34
N HIS A 125 -27.15 11.39 -3.06
CA HIS A 125 -28.49 10.88 -3.33
C HIS A 125 -28.85 9.65 -2.49
N MET A 126 -28.06 9.37 -1.44
CA MET A 126 -28.25 8.20 -0.61
C MET A 126 -29.49 8.36 0.27
N ARG A 127 -30.36 7.36 0.23
CA ARG A 127 -31.56 7.27 1.06
C ARG A 127 -31.38 6.17 2.11
N ILE A 128 -32.13 6.28 3.22
CA ILE A 128 -32.01 5.35 4.35
C ILE A 128 -32.33 3.88 3.99
N ASP A 129 -33.23 3.64 3.04
CA ASP A 129 -33.53 2.32 2.50
C ASP A 129 -32.35 1.70 1.75
N MET A 130 -31.56 2.52 1.05
CA MET A 130 -30.32 2.07 0.41
C MET A 130 -29.24 1.70 1.44
N VAL A 131 -29.18 2.40 2.58
CA VAL A 131 -28.27 2.03 3.69
C VAL A 131 -28.61 0.64 4.21
N ALA A 132 -29.89 0.34 4.43
CA ALA A 132 -30.33 -0.97 4.89
C ALA A 132 -29.95 -2.09 3.89
N LEU A 133 -30.08 -1.83 2.59
CA LEU A 133 -29.64 -2.76 1.55
C LEU A 133 -28.13 -2.99 1.58
N VAL A 134 -27.32 -1.94 1.73
CA VAL A 134 -25.85 -2.05 1.83
C VAL A 134 -25.45 -2.88 3.05
N PHE A 135 -26.09 -2.68 4.21
CA PHE A 135 -25.83 -3.52 5.38
C PHE A 135 -26.24 -4.99 5.17
N GLY A 136 -27.36 -5.24 4.48
CA GLY A 136 -27.77 -6.59 4.11
C GLY A 136 -26.73 -7.29 3.22
N GLN A 137 -26.20 -6.59 2.22
CA GLN A 137 -25.13 -7.11 1.34
C GLN A 137 -23.83 -7.39 2.10
N LEU A 138 -23.43 -6.49 3.01
CA LEU A 138 -22.26 -6.72 3.86
C LEU A 138 -22.43 -7.97 4.72
N ASN A 139 -23.60 -8.15 5.34
CA ASN A 139 -23.86 -9.34 6.15
C ASN A 139 -23.76 -10.64 5.33
N GLN A 140 -24.28 -10.64 4.10
CA GLN A 140 -24.16 -11.79 3.19
C GLN A 140 -22.72 -12.07 2.77
N LEU A 141 -21.87 -11.05 2.68
CA LEU A 141 -20.46 -11.21 2.30
C LEU A 141 -19.61 -11.83 3.42
N PHE A 142 -19.98 -11.60 4.68
CA PHE A 142 -19.22 -12.06 5.86
C PHE A 142 -19.80 -13.30 6.54
N THR A 143 -20.96 -13.81 6.09
CA THR A 143 -21.60 -15.03 6.60
C THR A 143 -21.33 -16.19 5.65
#